data_AF-A0A1C5LCZ7-F1
#
_entry.id   AF-A0A1C5LCZ7-F1
#
_cell.length_a   1.000
_cell.length_b   1.000
_cell.length_c   1.000
_cell.angle_alpha   90.00
_cell.angle_beta   90.00
_cell.angle_gamma   90.00
#
_symmetry.space_group_name_H-M   'P 1'
#
loop_
_entity.id
_entity.type
_entity.pdbx_description
1 polymer ?
#
loop_
_entity_poly.entity_id
_entity_poly.type
_entity_poly.pdbx_seq_one_letter_code
_entity_poly.pdbx_strand_id
1 'polypeptide(L)'
;MDLNENIKAMLERSNEATVGSCYIVKCQDLTSKICDTLKPVDLQRSLVSDNEGTYSFELASSYLYLFHTQVAFLCLSLSFTQLEALKPICNPGFAYSAAVFQWIDGSGERHPFSMENWLADFCTPLGLHKFFDGPSSFLLDAYAYIFAMVPKRFDTLEEMQKITFNLHKMMPLDAPIEDMSEDDIRYVYAVKHQSFNTYRWGCCVASQAISYVVADEAMDWAAETQAQANDGLPVVLLSLYEKYTCLRFTELITHLEKGQIKRLKNLMLKFQAFGTVTPANLSRWHNVKQIYAHLLEVNDIPSNPRHQQQTEHPDRTPAGDRTGTQ
;
A
#
# COMPACT_ATOMS: atom_id res chain seq x y z
N MET A 1 3.50 -10.92 -11.51
CA MET A 1 3.25 -11.44 -10.16
C MET A 1 2.10 -12.43 -10.27
N ASP A 2 1.89 -13.36 -9.34
CA ASP A 2 0.80 -14.36 -9.47
C ASP A 2 0.33 -14.71 -8.07
N LEU A 3 -0.72 -14.02 -7.64
CA LEU A 3 -1.33 -14.18 -6.33
C LEU A 3 -2.26 -15.41 -6.35
N ASN A 4 -2.29 -16.16 -5.25
CA ASN A 4 -3.16 -17.33 -5.14
C ASN A 4 -4.63 -16.95 -5.37
N GLU A 5 -5.30 -17.67 -6.27
CA GLU A 5 -6.72 -17.45 -6.60
C GLU A 5 -7.64 -17.53 -5.38
N ASN A 6 -7.30 -18.34 -4.38
CA ASN A 6 -8.05 -18.36 -3.12
C ASN A 6 -8.03 -17.01 -2.41
N ILE A 7 -6.92 -16.27 -2.49
CA ILE A 7 -6.77 -14.95 -1.89
C ILE A 7 -7.54 -13.91 -2.70
N LYS A 8 -7.53 -13.99 -4.02
CA LYS A 8 -8.37 -13.15 -4.90
C LYS A 8 -9.86 -13.37 -4.61
N ALA A 9 -10.27 -14.63 -4.48
CA ALA A 9 -11.63 -15.02 -4.16
C ALA A 9 -12.11 -14.49 -2.80
N MET A 10 -11.20 -14.18 -1.86
CA MET A 10 -11.57 -13.56 -0.58
C MET A 10 -12.00 -12.10 -0.71
N LEU A 11 -11.67 -11.44 -1.83
CA LEU A 11 -12.04 -10.06 -2.15
C LEU A 11 -13.20 -9.99 -3.16
N GLU A 12 -13.71 -11.17 -3.58
CA GLU A 12 -14.85 -11.30 -4.49
C GLU A 12 -16.17 -11.32 -3.73
N ARG A 13 -17.12 -10.48 -4.17
CA ARG A 13 -18.41 -10.30 -3.47
C ARG A 13 -19.31 -11.53 -3.46
N SER A 14 -19.18 -12.36 -4.48
CA SER A 14 -19.99 -13.56 -4.66
C SER A 14 -19.56 -14.72 -3.76
N ASN A 15 -18.43 -14.58 -3.05
CA ASN A 15 -17.90 -15.63 -2.20
C ASN A 15 -18.45 -15.51 -0.76
N GLU A 16 -19.04 -16.59 -0.24
CA GLU A 16 -19.57 -16.63 1.14
C GLU A 16 -18.49 -16.44 2.21
N ALA A 17 -17.23 -16.79 1.91
CA ALA A 17 -16.08 -16.63 2.79
C ALA A 17 -15.31 -15.31 2.56
N THR A 18 -15.91 -14.34 1.88
CA THR A 18 -15.27 -13.06 1.58
C THR A 18 -14.97 -12.26 2.86
N VAL A 19 -13.78 -11.65 2.92
CA VAL A 19 -13.37 -10.74 4.00
C VAL A 19 -13.68 -9.28 3.69
N GLY A 20 -14.02 -9.00 2.43
CA GLY A 20 -14.23 -7.66 1.91
C GLY A 20 -14.47 -7.65 0.42
N SER A 21 -14.72 -6.48 -0.14
CA SER A 21 -15.09 -6.33 -1.54
C SER A 21 -14.17 -5.32 -2.22
N CYS A 22 -13.72 -5.66 -3.43
CA CYS A 22 -13.07 -4.71 -4.31
C CYS A 22 -14.09 -4.06 -5.27
N TYR A 23 -13.90 -2.77 -5.54
CA TYR A 23 -14.65 -1.98 -6.51
C TYR A 23 -13.65 -1.27 -7.40
N ILE A 24 -13.81 -1.40 -8.72
CA ILE A 24 -13.16 -0.48 -9.65
C ILE A 24 -13.99 0.80 -9.66
N VAL A 25 -13.36 1.91 -9.30
CA VAL A 25 -13.97 3.24 -9.37
C VAL A 25 -13.46 3.91 -10.65
N LYS A 26 -14.37 4.15 -11.59
CA LYS A 26 -13.98 4.78 -12.86
C LYS A 26 -13.48 6.19 -12.57
N CYS A 27 -12.49 6.64 -13.33
CA CYS A 27 -11.95 8.00 -13.21
C CYS A 27 -13.08 9.05 -13.22
N GLN A 28 -14.06 8.90 -14.12
CA GLN A 28 -15.25 9.78 -14.21
C GLN A 28 -16.03 9.91 -12.90
N ASP A 29 -16.25 8.79 -12.21
CA ASP A 29 -17.00 8.77 -10.96
C ASP A 29 -16.19 9.47 -9.86
N LEU A 30 -14.88 9.19 -9.82
CA LEU A 30 -13.94 9.83 -8.90
C LEU A 30 -13.92 11.34 -9.11
N THR A 31 -13.85 11.81 -10.35
CA THR A 31 -13.64 13.22 -10.67
C THR A 31 -14.92 14.03 -10.83
N SER A 32 -16.09 13.39 -10.80
CA SER A 32 -17.40 14.04 -10.98
C SER A 32 -17.64 15.22 -10.04
N LYS A 33 -17.01 15.22 -8.86
CA LYS A 33 -17.08 16.30 -7.86
C LYS A 33 -15.99 17.35 -7.97
N ILE A 34 -14.93 17.10 -8.73
CA ILE A 34 -13.97 18.14 -9.11
C ILE A 34 -14.64 19.10 -10.09
N CYS A 35 -15.46 18.57 -11.00
CA CYS A 35 -16.13 19.35 -12.03
C CYS A 35 -17.46 18.76 -12.48
N ASP A 36 -18.54 19.53 -12.31
CA ASP A 36 -19.90 19.16 -12.68
C ASP A 36 -20.15 19.12 -14.21
N THR A 37 -19.19 19.55 -15.04
CA THR A 37 -19.43 19.90 -16.47
C THR A 37 -18.53 19.22 -17.50
N LEU A 38 -17.54 18.41 -17.10
CA LEU A 38 -16.53 17.90 -18.03
C LEU A 38 -16.91 16.58 -18.69
N LYS A 39 -16.40 16.39 -19.91
CA LYS A 39 -16.35 15.07 -20.52
C LYS A 39 -15.20 14.27 -19.91
N PRO A 40 -15.29 12.93 -19.89
CA PRO A 40 -14.29 12.05 -19.28
C PRO A 40 -12.83 12.26 -19.72
N VAL A 41 -12.62 12.84 -20.89
CA VAL A 41 -11.30 13.04 -21.51
C VAL A 41 -10.58 14.25 -20.91
N ASP A 42 -11.31 15.22 -20.38
CA ASP A 42 -10.75 16.52 -20.00
C ASP A 42 -9.98 16.44 -18.67
N LEU A 43 -10.29 15.48 -17.79
CA LEU A 43 -9.58 15.28 -16.51
C LEU A 43 -8.38 14.34 -16.58
N GLN A 44 -8.02 13.84 -17.77
CA GLN A 44 -6.83 13.00 -17.91
C GLN A 44 -5.53 13.76 -17.62
N ARG A 45 -5.53 15.09 -17.66
CA ARG A 45 -4.32 15.89 -17.39
C ARG A 45 -4.53 16.84 -16.23
N SER A 46 -3.89 16.50 -15.12
CA SER A 46 -3.79 17.33 -13.93
C SER A 46 -2.37 17.83 -13.75
N LEU A 47 -2.26 18.94 -13.04
CA LEU A 47 -1.00 19.54 -12.64
C LEU A 47 -0.95 19.60 -11.12
N VAL A 48 0.24 19.37 -10.59
CA VAL A 48 0.59 19.66 -9.21
C VAL A 48 1.78 20.62 -9.23
N SER A 49 1.68 21.70 -8.48
CA SER A 49 2.74 22.70 -8.36
C SER A 49 3.11 22.90 -6.91
N ASP A 50 4.39 23.03 -6.63
CA ASP A 50 4.91 23.47 -5.33
C ASP A 50 6.04 24.50 -5.53
N ASN A 51 6.90 24.68 -4.53
CA ASN A 51 8.02 25.61 -4.61
C ASN A 51 9.15 25.12 -5.54
N GLU A 52 9.22 23.81 -5.81
CA GLU A 52 10.28 23.18 -6.61
C GLU A 52 9.92 23.13 -8.10
N GLY A 53 8.63 22.96 -8.42
CA GLY A 53 8.23 22.88 -9.81
C GLY A 53 6.73 22.75 -10.06
N THR A 54 6.41 22.49 -11.31
CA THR A 54 5.05 22.13 -11.76
C THR A 54 5.14 20.87 -12.59
N TYR A 55 4.39 19.86 -12.17
CA TYR A 55 4.46 18.51 -12.69
C TYR A 55 3.10 18.06 -13.18
N SER A 56 3.07 17.33 -14.30
CA SER A 56 1.85 16.74 -14.83
C SER A 56 1.64 15.33 -14.27
N PHE A 57 0.40 15.01 -13.92
CA PHE A 57 -0.02 13.65 -13.60
C PHE A 57 -1.40 13.37 -14.18
N GLU A 58 -1.68 12.09 -14.40
CA GLU A 58 -2.95 11.59 -14.90
C GLU A 58 -3.58 10.68 -13.85
N LEU A 59 -4.90 10.78 -13.69
CA LEU A 59 -5.69 9.92 -12.82
C LEU A 59 -6.39 8.85 -13.67
N ALA A 60 -6.12 7.59 -13.38
CA ALA A 60 -6.79 6.46 -13.99
C ALA A 60 -7.94 5.93 -13.13
N SER A 61 -8.61 4.89 -13.63
CA SER A 61 -9.57 4.16 -12.79
C SER A 61 -8.86 3.61 -11.55
N SER A 62 -9.46 3.87 -10.40
CA SER A 62 -8.89 3.62 -9.08
C SER A 62 -9.62 2.44 -8.43
N TYR A 63 -9.14 2.00 -7.27
CA TYR A 63 -9.69 0.83 -6.60
C TYR A 63 -10.15 1.18 -5.19
N LEU A 64 -11.35 0.73 -4.83
CA LEU A 64 -11.88 0.87 -3.48
C LEU A 64 -12.05 -0.53 -2.87
N TYR A 65 -11.31 -0.79 -1.80
CA TYR A 65 -11.39 -2.01 -1.03
C TYR A 65 -12.17 -1.74 0.26
N LEU A 66 -13.25 -2.48 0.48
CA LEU A 66 -14.12 -2.36 1.65
C LEU A 66 -14.09 -3.66 2.44
N PHE A 67 -13.53 -3.63 3.65
CA PHE A 67 -13.44 -4.82 4.49
C PHE A 67 -14.57 -4.89 5.52
N HIS A 68 -14.96 -6.12 5.85
CA HIS A 68 -16.01 -6.39 6.83
C HIS A 68 -15.68 -5.93 8.26
N THR A 69 -14.41 -5.59 8.51
CA THR A 69 -13.89 -5.07 9.77
C THR A 69 -14.04 -3.55 9.91
N GLN A 70 -14.74 -2.90 8.97
CA GLN A 70 -14.91 -1.43 8.90
C GLN A 70 -13.64 -0.67 8.54
N VAL A 71 -12.72 -1.32 7.83
CA VAL A 71 -11.55 -0.68 7.23
C VAL A 71 -11.78 -0.58 5.73
N ALA A 72 -11.41 0.54 5.14
CA ALA A 72 -11.47 0.76 3.71
C ALA A 72 -10.16 1.35 3.19
N PHE A 73 -9.81 1.01 1.95
CA PHE A 73 -8.67 1.61 1.24
C PHE A 73 -9.14 2.13 -0.10
N LEU A 74 -8.99 3.44 -0.31
CA LEU A 74 -9.12 4.07 -1.62
C LEU A 74 -7.72 4.17 -2.24
N CYS A 75 -7.47 3.36 -3.25
CA CYS A 75 -6.19 3.30 -3.97
C CYS A 75 -6.29 4.13 -5.25
N LEU A 76 -5.76 5.35 -5.19
CA LEU A 76 -5.70 6.25 -6.34
C LEU A 76 -4.65 5.76 -7.34
N SER A 77 -5.06 5.53 -8.59
CA SER A 77 -4.15 5.13 -9.67
C SER A 77 -3.66 6.36 -10.41
N LEU A 78 -2.39 6.70 -10.22
CA LEU A 78 -1.75 7.88 -10.78
C LEU A 78 -0.64 7.47 -11.76
N SER A 79 -0.52 8.18 -12.88
CA SER A 79 0.61 8.05 -13.80
C SER A 79 1.25 9.41 -14.08
N PHE A 80 2.57 9.44 -14.14
CA PHE A 80 3.36 10.64 -14.35
C PHE A 80 4.68 10.27 -15.03
N THR A 81 5.27 11.22 -15.76
CA THR A 81 6.55 11.05 -16.45
C THR A 81 7.74 11.46 -15.60
N GLN A 82 7.53 12.36 -14.65
CA GLN A 82 8.52 12.88 -13.71
C GLN A 82 8.16 12.38 -12.32
N LEU A 83 9.03 11.58 -11.70
CA LEU A 83 8.76 10.98 -10.40
C LEU A 83 8.63 12.05 -9.31
N GLU A 84 9.29 13.19 -9.50
CA GLU A 84 9.23 14.36 -8.64
C GLU A 84 7.79 14.85 -8.45
N ALA A 85 6.87 14.56 -9.38
CA ALA A 85 5.43 14.82 -9.22
C ALA A 85 4.86 14.20 -7.94
N LEU A 86 5.40 13.07 -7.48
CA LEU A 86 4.89 12.34 -6.32
C LEU A 86 5.16 13.07 -5.01
N LYS A 87 6.25 13.84 -4.91
CA LYS A 87 6.61 14.61 -3.71
C LYS A 87 5.51 15.59 -3.29
N PRO A 88 5.05 16.53 -4.14
CA PRO A 88 3.98 17.44 -3.76
C PRO A 88 2.59 16.77 -3.68
N ILE A 89 2.39 15.62 -4.34
CA ILE A 89 1.15 14.83 -4.20
C ILE A 89 1.05 14.21 -2.81
N CYS A 90 2.07 13.46 -2.38
CA CYS A 90 2.06 12.74 -1.10
C CYS A 90 2.49 13.62 0.08
N ASN A 91 3.32 14.62 -0.16
CA ASN A 91 3.91 15.52 0.84
C ASN A 91 4.49 14.76 2.07
N PRO A 92 5.37 13.76 1.84
CA PRO A 92 5.80 12.86 2.91
C PRO A 92 6.51 13.61 4.03
N GLY A 93 6.11 13.36 5.28
CA GLY A 93 6.77 13.91 6.47
C GLY A 93 6.43 15.37 6.82
N PHE A 94 5.52 16.03 6.08
CA PHE A 94 5.13 17.42 6.35
C PHE A 94 3.63 17.56 6.59
N ALA A 95 3.25 18.14 7.74
CA ALA A 95 1.85 18.39 8.09
C ALA A 95 1.19 19.49 7.24
N TYR A 96 1.98 20.38 6.64
CA TYR A 96 1.54 21.44 5.74
C TYR A 96 2.03 21.15 4.34
N SER A 97 1.14 21.26 3.35
CA SER A 97 1.48 21.17 1.93
C SER A 97 1.27 22.55 1.29
N ALA A 98 2.28 23.02 0.55
CA ALA A 98 2.17 24.17 -0.33
C ALA A 98 1.66 23.79 -1.73
N ALA A 99 1.32 22.51 -1.95
CA ALA A 99 0.95 22.01 -3.25
C ALA A 99 -0.37 22.61 -3.73
N VAL A 100 -0.36 23.10 -4.97
CA VAL A 100 -1.54 23.60 -5.69
C VAL A 100 -1.88 22.59 -6.77
N PHE A 101 -3.10 22.07 -6.71
CA PHE A 101 -3.61 21.10 -7.69
C PHE A 101 -4.50 21.81 -8.69
N GLN A 102 -4.31 21.49 -9.96
CA GLN A 102 -5.07 22.06 -11.07
C GLN A 102 -5.44 20.97 -12.06
N TRP A 103 -6.58 21.07 -12.71
CA TRP A 103 -6.90 20.27 -13.89
C TRP A 103 -6.92 21.19 -15.12
N ILE A 104 -6.66 20.63 -16.30
CA ILE A 104 -6.61 21.37 -17.56
C ILE A 104 -7.85 21.04 -18.38
N ASP A 105 -8.61 22.05 -18.80
CA ASP A 105 -9.79 21.82 -19.62
C ASP A 105 -9.49 21.61 -21.11
N GLY A 106 -10.53 21.28 -21.88
CA GLY A 106 -10.41 21.09 -23.34
C GLY A 106 -9.98 22.35 -24.11
N SER A 107 -10.03 23.53 -23.49
CA SER A 107 -9.51 24.80 -24.04
C SER A 107 -8.07 25.08 -23.63
N GLY A 108 -7.51 24.30 -22.69
CA GLY A 108 -6.19 24.49 -22.11
C GLY A 108 -6.16 25.41 -20.88
N GLU A 109 -7.32 25.85 -20.38
CA GLU A 109 -7.41 26.66 -19.17
C GLU A 109 -7.18 25.79 -17.93
N ARG A 110 -6.53 26.38 -16.91
CA ARG A 110 -6.18 25.70 -15.66
C ARG A 110 -7.17 26.07 -14.57
N HIS A 111 -7.74 25.06 -13.94
CA HIS A 111 -8.75 25.22 -12.91
C HIS A 111 -8.26 24.59 -11.61
N PRO A 112 -8.10 25.36 -10.53
CA PRO A 112 -7.62 24.83 -9.26
C PRO A 112 -8.68 23.92 -8.61
N PHE A 113 -8.22 22.89 -7.90
CA PHE A 113 -9.08 22.08 -7.05
C PHE A 113 -8.37 21.73 -5.74
N SER A 114 -9.17 21.40 -4.72
CA SER A 114 -8.67 20.94 -3.42
C SER A 114 -8.75 19.42 -3.35
N MET A 115 -7.61 18.76 -3.11
CA MET A 115 -7.54 17.31 -2.86
C MET A 115 -8.42 16.91 -1.67
N GLU A 116 -8.42 17.71 -0.62
CA GLU A 116 -9.19 17.43 0.59
C GLU A 116 -10.69 17.48 0.34
N ASN A 117 -11.17 18.54 -0.33
CA ASN A 117 -12.59 18.67 -0.64
C ASN A 117 -13.01 17.58 -1.63
N TRP A 118 -12.20 17.35 -2.65
CA TRP A 118 -12.46 16.32 -3.65
C TRP A 118 -12.63 14.93 -3.02
N LEU A 119 -11.67 14.50 -2.20
CA LEU A 119 -11.72 13.20 -1.57
C LEU A 119 -12.83 13.11 -0.51
N ALA A 120 -13.10 14.19 0.23
CA ALA A 120 -14.23 14.25 1.17
C ALA A 120 -15.58 14.12 0.46
N ASP A 121 -15.77 14.84 -0.65
CA ASP A 121 -17.01 14.83 -1.45
C ASP A 121 -17.25 13.47 -2.10
N PHE A 122 -16.19 12.74 -2.44
CA PHE A 122 -16.28 11.37 -2.92
C PHE A 122 -16.57 10.36 -1.78
N CYS A 123 -15.86 10.45 -0.65
CA CYS A 123 -15.91 9.46 0.42
C CYS A 123 -17.17 9.58 1.30
N THR A 124 -17.59 10.80 1.65
CA THR A 124 -18.66 11.04 2.63
C THR A 124 -20.00 10.45 2.22
N PRO A 125 -20.47 10.56 0.95
CA PRO A 125 -21.71 9.92 0.51
C PRO A 125 -21.70 8.39 0.60
N LEU A 126 -20.50 7.78 0.59
CA LEU A 126 -20.30 6.34 0.75
C LEU A 126 -20.24 5.91 2.22
N GLY A 127 -20.35 6.86 3.16
CA GLY A 127 -20.14 6.62 4.59
C GLY A 127 -18.69 6.33 4.96
N LEU A 128 -17.74 6.77 4.12
CA LEU A 128 -16.31 6.61 4.36
C LEU A 128 -15.73 7.87 4.97
N HIS A 129 -14.87 7.68 5.96
CA HIS A 129 -14.22 8.75 6.72
C HIS A 129 -12.72 8.48 6.81
N LYS A 130 -11.93 9.53 7.08
CA LYS A 130 -10.49 9.38 7.33
C LYS A 130 -10.28 8.43 8.50
N PHE A 131 -9.25 7.59 8.39
CA PHE A 131 -8.95 6.62 9.43
C PHE A 131 -8.43 7.30 10.70
N PHE A 132 -7.58 8.32 10.55
CA PHE A 132 -7.16 9.17 11.64
C PHE A 132 -8.00 10.46 11.62
N ASP A 133 -8.76 10.67 12.69
CA ASP A 133 -9.55 11.89 12.88
C ASP A 133 -8.64 13.12 12.97
N GLY A 134 -9.08 14.24 12.37
CA GLY A 134 -8.41 15.52 12.49
C GLY A 134 -8.29 16.32 11.19
N PRO A 135 -7.56 17.45 11.23
CA PRO A 135 -7.36 18.33 10.08
C PRO A 135 -6.25 17.85 9.12
N SER A 136 -5.60 16.71 9.40
CA SER A 136 -4.55 16.16 8.55
C SER A 136 -5.08 15.82 7.14
N SER A 137 -4.21 15.95 6.14
CA SER A 137 -4.55 15.63 4.76
C SER A 137 -4.93 14.15 4.59
N PHE A 138 -5.84 13.83 3.67
CA PHE A 138 -6.09 12.45 3.24
C PHE A 138 -4.83 11.71 2.77
N LEU A 139 -3.81 12.44 2.27
CA LEU A 139 -2.61 11.84 1.68
C LEU A 139 -1.41 11.79 2.64
N LEU A 140 -1.46 12.47 3.78
CA LEU A 140 -0.32 12.56 4.71
C LEU A 140 0.20 11.19 5.18
N ASP A 141 -0.72 10.26 5.44
CA ASP A 141 -0.42 8.89 5.89
C ASP A 141 -0.74 7.84 4.82
N ALA A 142 -0.84 8.25 3.55
CA ALA A 142 -1.09 7.32 2.46
C ALA A 142 0.13 6.42 2.22
N TYR A 143 -0.11 5.12 2.08
CA TYR A 143 0.93 4.18 1.68
C TYR A 143 1.18 4.28 0.17
N ALA A 144 2.41 4.58 -0.25
CA ALA A 144 2.74 4.76 -1.66
C ALA A 144 3.14 3.42 -2.30
N TYR A 145 2.39 3.00 -3.31
CA TYR A 145 2.79 1.90 -4.18
C TYR A 145 3.28 2.44 -5.52
N ILE A 146 4.59 2.49 -5.66
CA ILE A 146 5.29 3.07 -6.80
C ILE A 146 5.80 1.95 -7.68
N PHE A 147 5.60 2.03 -8.99
CA PHE A 147 6.30 1.18 -9.92
C PHE A 147 6.79 1.96 -11.14
N ALA A 148 7.95 1.56 -11.64
CA ALA A 148 8.52 2.07 -12.88
C ALA A 148 8.85 0.94 -13.83
N MET A 149 8.93 1.28 -15.11
CA MET A 149 9.25 0.38 -16.19
C MET A 149 10.50 0.87 -16.92
N VAL A 150 11.40 -0.05 -17.23
CA VAL A 150 12.59 0.21 -18.03
C VAL A 150 12.66 -0.75 -19.22
N PRO A 151 13.25 -0.34 -20.35
CA PRO A 151 13.28 -1.17 -21.55
C PRO A 151 14.31 -2.31 -21.46
N LYS A 152 15.30 -2.20 -20.58
CA LYS A 152 16.43 -3.15 -20.48
C LYS A 152 16.38 -3.91 -19.16
N ARG A 153 16.73 -5.19 -19.25
CA ARG A 153 16.98 -6.04 -18.08
C ARG A 153 18.23 -5.58 -17.34
N PHE A 154 18.34 -5.97 -16.09
CA PHE A 154 19.42 -5.56 -15.19
C PHE A 154 20.50 -6.63 -15.15
N ASP A 155 21.76 -6.21 -15.21
CA ASP A 155 22.90 -7.13 -15.15
C ASP A 155 23.23 -7.48 -13.69
N THR A 156 22.96 -6.55 -12.78
CA THR A 156 23.33 -6.59 -11.36
C THR A 156 22.14 -6.32 -10.44
N LEU A 157 22.24 -6.74 -9.16
CA LEU A 157 21.23 -6.42 -8.16
C LEU A 157 21.33 -4.95 -7.73
N GLU A 158 22.55 -4.42 -7.73
CA GLU A 158 22.90 -3.06 -7.36
C GLU A 158 22.21 -2.02 -8.26
N GLU A 159 22.05 -2.31 -9.56
CA GLU A 159 21.26 -1.47 -10.47
C GLU A 159 19.80 -1.36 -10.03
N MET A 160 19.16 -2.49 -9.72
CA MET A 160 17.77 -2.52 -9.26
C MET A 160 17.62 -1.86 -7.88
N GLN A 161 18.57 -2.11 -6.97
CA GLN A 161 18.62 -1.43 -5.67
C GLN A 161 18.60 0.07 -5.84
N LYS A 162 19.47 0.59 -6.71
CA LYS A 162 19.59 2.03 -6.93
C LYS A 162 18.28 2.64 -7.41
N ILE A 163 17.68 2.02 -8.43
CA ILE A 163 16.43 2.51 -9.00
C ILE A 163 15.29 2.44 -7.97
N THR A 164 15.13 1.31 -7.28
CA THR A 164 14.06 1.13 -6.29
C THR A 164 14.22 2.06 -5.09
N PHE A 165 15.46 2.33 -4.67
CA PHE A 165 15.75 3.34 -3.65
C PHE A 165 15.41 4.75 -4.13
N ASN A 166 15.82 5.13 -5.33
CA ASN A 166 15.45 6.43 -5.91
C ASN A 166 13.93 6.60 -6.01
N LEU A 167 13.21 5.55 -6.40
CA LEU A 167 11.75 5.51 -6.37
C LEU A 167 11.19 5.77 -4.97
N HIS A 168 11.72 5.10 -3.94
CA HIS A 168 11.35 5.30 -2.53
C HIS A 168 11.61 6.74 -2.06
N LYS A 169 12.72 7.35 -2.46
CA LYS A 169 13.02 8.76 -2.16
C LYS A 169 12.29 9.75 -3.07
N MET A 170 11.44 9.27 -3.99
CA MET A 170 10.73 10.09 -4.98
C MET A 170 11.71 10.95 -5.83
N MET A 171 12.87 10.39 -6.18
CA MET A 171 13.94 10.99 -6.99
C MET A 171 14.06 10.35 -8.38
N PRO A 172 14.54 11.08 -9.41
CA PRO A 172 14.79 10.52 -10.74
C PRO A 172 15.49 9.16 -10.70
N LEU A 173 15.11 8.25 -11.61
CA LEU A 173 15.60 6.87 -11.58
C LEU A 173 17.13 6.78 -11.65
N ASP A 174 17.75 7.71 -12.36
CA ASP A 174 19.19 7.83 -12.59
C ASP A 174 19.91 8.77 -11.61
N ALA A 175 19.20 9.31 -10.61
CA ALA A 175 19.80 10.16 -9.61
C ALA A 175 20.94 9.42 -8.86
N PRO A 176 22.07 10.12 -8.59
CA PRO A 176 23.13 9.53 -7.79
C PRO A 176 22.62 9.26 -6.37
N ILE A 177 23.01 8.11 -5.81
CA ILE A 177 22.71 7.77 -4.43
C ILE A 177 23.82 8.29 -3.53
N GLU A 178 23.44 9.08 -2.53
CA GLU A 178 24.36 9.66 -1.55
C GLU A 178 24.25 8.99 -0.18
N ASP A 179 23.14 8.30 0.09
CA ASP A 179 22.85 7.69 1.40
C ASP A 179 21.97 6.44 1.25
N MET A 180 22.34 5.35 1.92
CA MET A 180 21.61 4.07 1.97
C MET A 180 21.41 3.60 3.42
N SER A 181 21.55 4.50 4.40
CA SER A 181 21.51 4.19 5.83
C SER A 181 20.11 3.92 6.39
N GLU A 182 19.07 3.97 5.55
CA GLU A 182 17.69 3.78 5.98
C GLU A 182 17.43 2.31 6.36
N ASP A 183 17.46 2.04 7.67
CA ASP A 183 17.44 0.70 8.26
C ASP A 183 16.11 -0.05 8.07
N ASP A 184 15.01 0.62 7.76
CA ASP A 184 13.67 0.01 7.58
C ASP A 184 13.38 -0.39 6.12
N ILE A 185 14.35 -0.26 5.21
CA ILE A 185 14.20 -0.73 3.83
C ILE A 185 14.58 -2.22 3.71
N ARG A 186 13.73 -2.99 3.03
CA ARG A 186 13.96 -4.39 2.68
C ARG A 186 13.88 -4.58 1.18
N TYR A 187 14.87 -5.24 0.59
CA TYR A 187 14.89 -5.45 -0.85
C TYR A 187 14.52 -6.88 -1.26
N VAL A 188 13.78 -6.99 -2.37
CA VAL A 188 13.40 -8.28 -2.98
C VAL A 188 13.61 -8.24 -4.48
N TYR A 189 14.16 -9.30 -5.07
CA TYR A 189 14.49 -9.35 -6.50
C TYR A 189 13.96 -10.58 -7.20
N ALA A 190 13.77 -10.47 -8.51
CA ALA A 190 13.62 -11.59 -9.42
C ALA A 190 14.76 -12.61 -9.27
N VAL A 191 14.47 -13.88 -9.51
CA VAL A 191 15.52 -14.87 -9.74
C VAL A 191 16.23 -14.54 -11.05
N LYS A 192 17.56 -14.65 -11.06
CA LYS A 192 18.38 -14.40 -12.25
C LYS A 192 17.96 -15.34 -13.38
N HIS A 193 17.66 -14.78 -14.54
CA HIS A 193 17.28 -15.57 -15.70
C HIS A 193 18.52 -16.26 -16.29
N GLN A 194 18.58 -17.59 -16.22
CA GLN A 194 19.79 -18.35 -16.57
C GLN A 194 20.25 -18.12 -18.02
N SER A 195 19.33 -18.09 -18.98
CA SER A 195 19.69 -17.91 -20.41
C SER A 195 20.21 -16.52 -20.77
N PHE A 196 19.80 -15.49 -20.02
CA PHE A 196 20.18 -14.11 -20.30
C PHE A 196 21.23 -13.60 -19.30
N ASN A 197 21.46 -14.32 -18.20
CA ASN A 197 22.27 -13.89 -17.07
C ASN A 197 21.91 -12.48 -16.57
N THR A 198 20.62 -12.18 -16.51
CA THR A 198 20.07 -10.87 -16.13
C THR A 198 18.85 -11.01 -15.21
N TYR A 199 18.42 -9.91 -14.59
CA TYR A 199 17.22 -9.81 -13.77
C TYR A 199 16.13 -9.04 -14.50
N ARG A 200 14.87 -9.42 -14.26
CA ARG A 200 13.71 -8.75 -14.87
C ARG A 200 13.07 -7.71 -13.97
N TRP A 201 13.15 -7.83 -12.65
CA TRP A 201 12.49 -6.89 -11.74
C TRP A 201 13.09 -6.94 -10.34
N GLY A 202 12.89 -5.85 -9.60
CA GLY A 202 13.23 -5.74 -8.19
C GLY A 202 12.30 -4.77 -7.48
N CYS A 203 12.26 -4.82 -6.16
CA CYS A 203 11.58 -3.84 -5.34
C CYS A 203 12.28 -3.59 -4.01
N CYS A 204 11.97 -2.45 -3.41
CA CYS A 204 12.21 -2.21 -1.99
C CYS A 204 10.88 -1.99 -1.26
N VAL A 205 10.80 -2.50 -0.04
CA VAL A 205 9.65 -2.44 0.85
C VAL A 205 10.06 -1.61 2.07
N ALA A 206 9.28 -0.60 2.39
CA ALA A 206 9.44 0.26 3.55
C ALA A 206 8.09 0.44 4.28
N SER A 207 8.14 1.06 5.45
CA SER A 207 7.00 1.29 6.34
C SER A 207 5.87 2.12 5.70
N GLN A 208 6.19 3.02 4.77
CA GLN A 208 5.24 3.91 4.09
C GLN A 208 5.19 3.75 2.57
N ALA A 209 6.05 2.93 1.98
CA ALA A 209 6.08 2.75 0.54
C ALA A 209 6.58 1.37 0.11
N ILE A 210 6.16 0.97 -1.08
CA ILE A 210 6.79 -0.11 -1.82
C ILE A 210 7.11 0.37 -3.24
N SER A 211 8.35 0.20 -3.65
CA SER A 211 8.89 0.76 -4.89
C SER A 211 9.40 -0.35 -5.78
N TYR A 212 8.77 -0.52 -6.94
CA TYR A 212 9.09 -1.57 -7.92
C TYR A 212 9.73 -1.02 -9.17
N VAL A 213 10.63 -1.80 -9.75
CA VAL A 213 11.07 -1.62 -11.13
C VAL A 213 10.93 -2.92 -11.91
N VAL A 214 10.39 -2.83 -13.12
CA VAL A 214 10.25 -3.96 -14.05
C VAL A 214 10.94 -3.62 -15.38
N ALA A 215 11.67 -4.59 -15.91
CA ALA A 215 12.20 -4.56 -17.26
C ALA A 215 11.22 -5.19 -18.25
N ASP A 216 10.78 -4.39 -19.21
CA ASP A 216 9.95 -4.82 -20.33
C ASP A 216 10.43 -4.16 -21.63
N GLU A 217 10.95 -4.97 -22.55
CA GLU A 217 11.48 -4.52 -23.83
C GLU A 217 10.39 -3.90 -24.73
N ALA A 218 9.14 -4.37 -24.61
CA ALA A 218 8.01 -3.83 -25.35
C ALA A 218 7.46 -2.54 -24.74
N MET A 219 7.88 -2.21 -23.51
CA MET A 219 7.34 -1.12 -22.70
C MET A 219 5.80 -1.17 -22.62
N ASP A 220 5.23 -2.36 -22.39
CA ASP A 220 3.76 -2.55 -22.34
C ASP A 220 3.21 -2.07 -20.99
N TRP A 221 3.08 -0.74 -20.88
CA TRP A 221 2.61 -0.08 -19.67
C TRP A 221 1.23 -0.57 -19.24
N ALA A 222 0.33 -0.84 -20.20
CA ALA A 222 -1.02 -1.29 -19.90
C ALA A 222 -1.01 -2.69 -19.27
N ALA A 223 -0.23 -3.63 -19.83
CA ALA A 223 -0.14 -4.98 -19.30
C ALA A 223 0.50 -5.01 -17.90
N GLU A 224 1.61 -4.29 -17.69
CA GLU A 224 2.25 -4.27 -16.37
C GLU A 224 1.39 -3.52 -15.34
N THR A 225 0.74 -2.41 -15.68
CA THR A 225 -0.20 -1.72 -14.77
C THR A 225 -1.32 -2.68 -14.34
N GLN A 226 -1.90 -3.41 -15.29
CA GLN A 226 -2.96 -4.38 -14.99
C GLN A 226 -2.46 -5.52 -14.10
N ALA A 227 -1.23 -6.01 -14.32
CA ALA A 227 -0.62 -7.04 -13.48
C ALA A 227 -0.34 -6.53 -12.06
N GLN A 228 0.20 -5.32 -11.91
CA GLN A 228 0.40 -4.71 -10.58
C GLN A 228 -0.95 -4.50 -9.88
N ALA A 229 -1.99 -4.05 -10.58
CA ALA A 229 -3.31 -3.87 -9.99
C ALA A 229 -4.00 -5.17 -9.56
N ASN A 230 -3.85 -6.25 -10.33
CA ASN A 230 -4.52 -7.54 -10.08
C ASN A 230 -3.78 -8.44 -9.10
N ASP A 231 -2.45 -8.37 -9.04
CA ASP A 231 -1.64 -9.29 -8.25
C ASP A 231 -0.76 -8.57 -7.23
N GLY A 232 -0.23 -7.39 -7.55
CA GLY A 232 0.67 -6.63 -6.67
C GLY A 232 -0.05 -5.84 -5.58
N LEU A 233 -1.01 -5.02 -5.96
CA LEU A 233 -1.77 -4.17 -5.06
C LEU A 233 -2.50 -4.99 -3.98
N PRO A 234 -3.14 -6.14 -4.30
CA PRO A 234 -3.74 -6.96 -3.26
C PRO A 234 -2.74 -7.49 -2.23
N VAL A 235 -1.48 -7.78 -2.60
CA VAL A 235 -0.45 -8.22 -1.64
C VAL A 235 -0.17 -7.13 -0.60
N VAL A 236 -0.05 -5.89 -1.05
CA VAL A 236 0.14 -4.72 -0.18
C VAL A 236 -1.08 -4.49 0.71
N LEU A 237 -2.28 -4.58 0.12
CA LEU A 237 -3.52 -4.36 0.85
C LEU A 237 -3.78 -5.38 1.93
N LEU A 238 -3.35 -6.64 1.76
CA LEU A 238 -3.50 -7.66 2.80
C LEU A 238 -2.68 -7.33 4.05
N SER A 239 -1.43 -6.87 3.87
CA SER A 239 -0.60 -6.43 5.01
C SER A 239 -1.17 -5.18 5.67
N LEU A 240 -1.63 -4.19 4.88
CA LEU A 240 -2.21 -2.97 5.45
C LEU A 240 -3.54 -3.25 6.14
N TYR A 241 -4.38 -4.11 5.57
CA TYR A 241 -5.65 -4.53 6.16
C TYR A 241 -5.47 -5.05 7.59
N GLU A 242 -4.43 -5.84 7.83
CA GLU A 242 -4.13 -6.36 9.16
C GLU A 242 -3.73 -5.27 10.14
N LYS A 243 -2.76 -4.41 9.76
CA LYS A 243 -2.35 -3.26 10.58
C LYS A 243 -3.54 -2.37 10.94
N TYR A 244 -4.28 -1.91 9.94
CA TYR A 244 -5.37 -0.95 10.14
C TYR A 244 -6.58 -1.59 10.81
N THR A 245 -6.82 -2.89 10.64
CA THR A 245 -7.86 -3.58 11.42
C THR A 245 -7.50 -3.65 12.90
N CYS A 246 -6.24 -3.96 13.23
CA CYS A 246 -5.77 -3.96 14.62
C CYS A 246 -5.87 -2.56 15.25
N LEU A 247 -5.49 -1.52 14.52
CA LEU A 247 -5.65 -0.12 14.96
C LEU A 247 -7.13 0.22 15.18
N ARG A 248 -8.01 -0.18 14.26
CA ARG A 248 -9.46 0.06 14.35
C ARG A 248 -10.07 -0.63 15.58
N PHE A 249 -9.65 -1.85 15.89
CA PHE A 249 -10.10 -2.53 17.10
C PHE A 249 -9.61 -1.84 18.36
N THR A 250 -8.37 -1.35 18.37
CA THR A 250 -7.84 -0.57 19.49
C THR A 250 -8.69 0.67 19.73
N GLU A 251 -8.98 1.44 18.69
CA GLU A 251 -9.85 2.62 18.73
C GLU A 251 -11.27 2.29 19.25
N LEU A 252 -11.89 1.22 18.75
CA LEU A 252 -13.21 0.79 19.20
C LEU A 252 -13.22 0.33 20.66
N ILE A 253 -12.12 -0.28 21.13
CA ILE A 253 -11.96 -0.69 22.54
C ILE A 253 -11.84 0.54 23.44
N THR A 254 -11.09 1.57 23.02
CA THR A 254 -10.91 2.79 23.83
C THR A 254 -12.20 3.60 24.00
N HIS A 255 -13.13 3.52 23.03
CA HIS A 255 -14.42 4.21 23.07
C HIS A 255 -15.59 3.32 23.52
N LEU A 256 -15.31 2.14 24.08
CA LEU A 256 -16.31 1.13 24.34
C LEU A 256 -17.21 1.45 25.55
N GLU A 257 -18.51 1.65 25.29
CA GLU A 257 -19.53 1.78 26.34
C GLU A 257 -20.11 0.42 26.81
N LYS A 258 -20.64 0.38 28.05
CA LYS A 258 -21.33 -0.80 28.60
C LYS A 258 -22.54 -1.16 27.73
N GLY A 259 -22.45 -2.26 26.99
CA GLY A 259 -23.48 -2.77 26.07
C GLY A 259 -22.99 -3.00 24.64
N GLN A 260 -21.87 -2.37 24.25
CA GLN A 260 -21.32 -2.48 22.89
C GLN A 260 -20.34 -3.65 22.71
N ILE A 261 -19.95 -4.34 23.80
CA ILE A 261 -19.02 -5.48 23.80
C ILE A 261 -19.44 -6.57 22.81
N LYS A 262 -20.74 -6.91 22.76
CA LYS A 262 -21.22 -7.97 21.86
C LYS A 262 -21.03 -7.59 20.39
N ARG A 263 -21.23 -6.31 20.04
CA ARG A 263 -21.02 -5.80 18.68
C ARG A 263 -19.54 -5.85 18.31
N LEU A 264 -18.66 -5.41 19.22
CA LEU A 264 -17.21 -5.48 19.00
C LEU A 264 -16.74 -6.94 18.83
N LYS A 265 -17.16 -7.86 19.71
CA LYS A 265 -16.83 -9.29 19.58
C LYS A 265 -17.27 -9.86 18.23
N ASN A 266 -18.49 -9.56 17.80
CA ASN A 266 -18.98 -9.99 16.48
C ASN A 266 -18.15 -9.40 15.33
N LEU A 267 -17.65 -8.18 15.46
CA LEU A 267 -16.77 -7.57 14.46
C LEU A 267 -15.39 -8.23 14.44
N MET A 268 -14.81 -8.50 15.60
CA MET A 268 -13.53 -9.21 15.73
C MET A 268 -13.60 -10.63 15.17
N LEU A 269 -14.74 -11.32 15.28
CA LEU A 269 -14.94 -12.63 14.65
C LEU A 269 -14.94 -12.58 13.11
N LYS A 270 -15.16 -11.41 12.50
CA LYS A 270 -15.04 -11.21 11.05
C LYS A 270 -13.61 -10.91 10.61
N PHE A 271 -12.72 -10.61 11.55
CA PHE A 271 -11.32 -10.37 11.24
C PHE A 271 -10.63 -11.70 10.96
N GLN A 272 -10.18 -11.85 9.73
CA GLN A 272 -9.26 -12.91 9.37
C GLN A 272 -7.85 -12.33 9.43
N ALA A 273 -7.11 -12.65 10.51
CA ALA A 273 -5.73 -12.24 10.64
C ALA A 273 -4.87 -12.95 9.58
N PHE A 274 -4.30 -12.22 8.64
CA PHE A 274 -3.48 -12.77 7.57
C PHE A 274 -2.01 -13.00 8.00
N GLY A 275 -1.62 -12.60 9.21
CA GLY A 275 -0.44 -13.08 9.93
C GLY A 275 -0.51 -14.58 10.21
N THR A 276 -1.69 -15.20 9.98
CA THR A 276 -1.90 -16.65 9.95
C THR A 276 -1.90 -17.27 8.55
N VAL A 277 -2.00 -16.47 7.48
CA VAL A 277 -1.69 -16.93 6.12
C VAL A 277 -0.18 -16.94 6.03
N THR A 278 0.40 -18.11 6.29
CA THR A 278 1.82 -18.34 6.05
C THR A 278 2.14 -17.83 4.64
N PRO A 279 3.25 -17.10 4.42
CA PRO A 279 3.58 -16.60 3.08
C PRO A 279 3.48 -17.71 2.02
N ALA A 280 3.78 -18.96 2.39
CA ALA A 280 3.57 -20.17 1.59
C ALA A 280 2.19 -20.31 0.92
N ASN A 281 1.12 -19.84 1.56
CA ASN A 281 -0.25 -19.92 1.07
C ASN A 281 -0.65 -18.73 0.18
N LEU A 282 0.10 -17.63 0.23
CA LEU A 282 -0.17 -16.41 -0.55
C LEU A 282 0.18 -16.59 -2.03
N SER A 283 1.28 -17.27 -2.32
CA SER A 283 1.71 -17.54 -3.69
C SER A 283 2.70 -18.69 -3.75
N ARG A 284 2.69 -19.42 -4.87
CA ARG A 284 3.76 -20.39 -5.19
C ARG A 284 5.12 -19.71 -5.41
N TRP A 285 5.13 -18.44 -5.79
CA TRP A 285 6.35 -17.70 -6.11
C TRP A 285 7.05 -17.20 -4.86
N HIS A 286 8.32 -17.58 -4.69
CA HIS A 286 9.12 -17.19 -3.51
C HIS A 286 9.14 -15.68 -3.27
N ASN A 287 9.25 -14.88 -4.33
CA ASN A 287 9.42 -13.45 -4.18
C ASN A 287 8.17 -12.76 -3.63
N VAL A 288 6.97 -13.18 -4.07
CA VAL A 288 5.69 -12.67 -3.54
C VAL A 288 5.59 -12.92 -2.03
N LYS A 289 6.08 -14.08 -1.60
CA LYS A 289 6.13 -14.45 -0.18
C LYS A 289 7.09 -13.57 0.62
N GLN A 290 8.25 -13.24 0.06
CA GLN A 290 9.23 -12.35 0.69
C GLN A 290 8.72 -10.91 0.77
N ILE A 291 8.10 -10.40 -0.30
CA ILE A 291 7.45 -9.09 -0.29
C ILE A 291 6.43 -9.00 0.83
N TYR A 292 5.54 -9.98 0.93
CA TYR A 292 4.54 -10.01 1.99
C TYR A 292 5.18 -10.13 3.39
N ALA A 293 6.19 -10.99 3.55
CA ALA A 293 6.89 -11.13 4.83
C ALA A 293 7.54 -9.82 5.28
N HIS A 294 8.21 -9.10 4.37
CA HIS A 294 8.78 -7.79 4.67
C HIS A 294 7.70 -6.74 4.93
N LEU A 295 6.60 -6.75 4.20
CA LEU A 295 5.47 -5.87 4.47
C LEU A 295 4.91 -6.09 5.89
N LEU A 296 4.85 -7.33 6.37
CA LEU A 296 4.47 -7.60 7.76
C LEU A 296 5.53 -7.08 8.74
N GLU A 297 6.81 -7.36 8.48
CA GLU A 297 7.94 -6.94 9.32
C GLU A 297 8.02 -5.42 9.49
N VAL A 298 8.03 -4.65 8.39
CA VAL A 298 8.14 -3.17 8.42
C VAL A 298 6.90 -2.48 8.98
N ASN A 299 5.79 -3.21 9.11
CA ASN A 299 4.56 -2.73 9.74
C ASN A 299 4.38 -3.26 11.17
N ASP A 300 5.41 -3.88 11.75
CA ASP A 300 5.42 -4.46 13.09
C ASP A 300 4.29 -5.50 13.32
N ILE A 301 3.91 -6.21 12.26
CA ILE A 301 2.90 -7.26 12.31
C ILE A 301 3.60 -8.59 12.60
N PRO A 302 3.37 -9.22 13.78
CA PRO A 302 4.06 -10.44 14.14
C PRO A 302 3.68 -11.59 13.21
N SER A 303 4.65 -12.12 12.48
CA SER A 303 4.52 -13.38 11.77
C SER A 303 4.48 -14.53 12.78
N ASN A 304 3.27 -14.89 13.22
CA ASN A 304 2.89 -16.02 14.07
C ASN A 304 2.96 -15.76 15.61
N PRO A 305 1.84 -15.85 16.37
CA PRO A 305 1.82 -15.66 17.83
C PRO A 305 2.45 -16.82 18.64
N ARG A 306 3.03 -17.85 17.99
CA ARG A 306 3.58 -19.02 18.70
C ARG A 306 4.96 -18.81 19.34
N HIS A 307 5.65 -17.70 19.07
CA HIS A 307 6.99 -17.47 19.62
C HIS A 307 7.03 -16.64 20.91
N GLN A 308 5.94 -15.98 21.32
CA GLN A 308 5.92 -15.17 22.55
C GLN A 308 5.56 -15.95 23.82
N GLN A 309 5.24 -17.26 23.74
CA GLN A 309 4.93 -18.07 24.94
C GLN A 309 6.11 -18.91 25.48
N GLN A 310 7.34 -18.75 24.99
CA GLN A 310 8.51 -19.51 25.51
C GLN A 310 9.59 -18.69 26.21
N THR A 311 9.42 -17.38 26.36
CA THR A 311 10.36 -16.55 27.12
C THR A 311 9.63 -15.80 28.22
N GLU A 312 8.99 -16.52 29.15
CA GLU A 312 8.72 -16.03 30.50
C GLU A 312 8.16 -17.18 31.36
N HIS A 313 9.07 -17.91 32.03
CA HIS A 313 8.71 -18.55 33.29
C HIS A 313 9.74 -18.14 34.35
N PRO A 314 9.30 -17.61 35.50
CA PRO A 314 10.19 -17.15 36.56
C PRO A 314 10.75 -18.35 37.32
N ASP A 315 12.02 -18.23 37.70
CA ASP A 315 12.70 -19.07 38.67
C ASP A 315 11.78 -19.35 39.88
N ARG A 316 11.36 -20.61 40.01
CA ARG A 316 10.81 -21.14 41.25
C ARG A 316 11.66 -22.31 41.66
N THR A 317 12.65 -22.01 42.49
CA THR A 317 13.42 -22.97 43.28
C THR A 317 12.44 -23.76 44.17
N PRO A 318 12.43 -25.10 44.15
CA PRO A 318 11.66 -25.87 45.11
C PRO A 318 12.40 -25.91 46.44
N ALA A 319 11.73 -25.42 47.49
CA ALA A 319 12.11 -25.65 48.87
C ALA A 319 12.17 -27.16 49.16
N GLY A 320 13.22 -27.58 49.87
CA GLY A 320 13.49 -28.97 50.17
C GLY A 320 12.64 -29.54 51.31
N ASP A 321 12.64 -30.88 51.39
CA ASP A 321 12.83 -31.63 52.63
C ASP A 321 13.29 -33.04 52.25
N ARG A 322 14.54 -33.39 52.55
CA ARG A 322 14.96 -34.32 53.61
C ARG A 322 14.36 -35.73 53.51
N THR A 323 15.21 -36.73 53.23
CA THR A 323 15.72 -37.69 54.23
C THR A 323 16.31 -38.95 53.57
N GLY A 324 17.46 -39.37 54.10
CA GLY A 324 18.11 -40.68 53.94
C GLY A 324 19.43 -40.57 54.70
N THR A 325 19.88 -41.47 55.56
CA THR A 325 19.44 -42.83 55.95
C THR A 325 20.30 -43.21 57.16
N GLN A 326 19.75 -44.03 58.06
CA GLN A 326 20.43 -44.76 59.17
C GLN A 326 20.96 -43.96 60.36
#